data_AF-A0AAD4ZZB7-F1
#
_entry.id   AF-A0AAD4ZZB7-F1
#
_cell.length_a   1.000
_cell.length_b   1.000
_cell.length_c   1.000
_cell.angle_alpha   90.00
_cell.angle_beta   90.00
_cell.angle_gamma   90.00
#
_symmetry.space_group_name_H-M   'P 1'
#
loop_
_entity.id
_entity.type
_entity.pdbx_description
1 polymer ?
#
loop_
_entity_poly.entity_id
_entity_poly.type
_entity_poly.pdbx_seq_one_letter_code
_entity_poly.pdbx_strand_id
1 'polypeptide(L)' 'MMEHAGNSRLLTVLSYPGTGHLIEPPYSPHCRASNFMLAESRTKVVVLWGGQTEPHSRAQEDSWHKTLAFLEQHLYSIND' A
#
# COMPACT_ATOMS: atom_id res chain seq x y z
N MET A 1 -7.38 -3.27 -17.35
CA MET A 1 -8.63 -3.94 -16.93
C MET A 1 -9.77 -2.94 -16.71
N MET A 2 -9.64 -1.94 -15.82
CA MET A 2 -10.70 -0.92 -15.63
C MET A 2 -10.81 0.10 -16.77
N GLU A 3 -9.70 0.46 -17.41
CA GLU A 3 -9.68 1.32 -18.60
C GLU A 3 -10.42 0.68 -19.78
N HIS A 4 -10.10 -0.57 -20.12
CA HIS A 4 -10.80 -1.32 -21.18
C HIS A 4 -12.29 -1.52 -20.93
N ALA A 5 -12.73 -1.50 -19.67
CA ALA A 5 -14.14 -1.62 -19.30
C ALA A 5 -14.90 -0.27 -19.31
N GLY A 6 -14.24 0.85 -19.65
CA GLY A 6 -14.86 2.18 -19.67
C GLY A 6 -15.12 2.79 -18.29
N ASN A 7 -14.64 2.16 -17.22
CA ASN A 7 -14.92 2.53 -15.83
C ASN A 7 -13.71 3.16 -15.13
N SER A 8 -12.78 3.74 -15.87
CA SER A 8 -11.58 4.39 -15.32
C SER A 8 -11.89 5.46 -14.28
N ARG A 9 -13.01 6.18 -14.42
CA ARG A 9 -13.47 7.19 -13.46
C ARG A 9 -13.78 6.66 -12.05
N LEU A 10 -13.98 5.35 -11.90
CA LEU A 10 -14.23 4.70 -10.61
C LEU A 10 -12.94 4.29 -9.88
N LEU A 11 -11.78 4.57 -10.48
CA LEU A 11 -10.48 4.20 -9.95
C LEU A 11 -9.59 5.43 -9.83
N THR A 12 -8.96 5.59 -8.67
CA THR A 12 -7.82 6.50 -8.50
C THR A 12 -6.58 5.67 -8.24
N VAL A 13 -5.51 5.89 -9.00
CA VAL A 13 -4.22 5.22 -8.81
C VAL A 13 -3.23 6.22 -8.23
N LEU A 14 -2.65 5.89 -7.07
CA LEU A 14 -1.57 6.64 -6.45
C LEU A 14 -0.27 5.87 -6.62
N SER A 15 0.80 6.56 -7.01
CA SER A 15 2.13 5.98 -7.17
C SER A 15 3.11 6.73 -6.28
N TYR A 16 3.86 6.00 -5.46
CA TYR A 16 4.85 6.56 -4.55
C TYR A 16 6.26 6.08 -4.94
N PRO A 17 7.00 6.83 -5.76
CA PRO A 17 8.36 6.47 -6.14
C PRO A 17 9.25 6.29 -4.90
N GLY A 18 10.11 5.27 -4.92
CA GLY A 18 11.01 4.97 -3.78
C GLY A 18 10.33 4.28 -2.60
N THR A 19 9.06 3.88 -2.71
CA THR A 19 8.32 3.14 -1.68
C THR A 19 8.45 1.64 -1.90
N GLY A 20 8.72 0.90 -0.82
CA GLY A 20 8.74 -0.57 -0.81
C GLY A 20 7.34 -1.18 -0.81
N HIS A 21 7.31 -2.51 -0.85
CA HIS A 21 6.09 -3.31 -0.94
C HIS A 21 5.19 -3.20 0.30
N LEU A 22 5.78 -3.13 1.50
CA LEU A 22 5.07 -3.18 2.77
C LEU A 22 4.66 -1.77 3.22
N ILE A 23 3.60 -1.21 2.64
CA ILE A 23 3.04 0.09 3.07
C ILE A 23 2.14 -0.14 4.30
N GLU A 24 2.76 -0.09 5.47
CA GLU A 24 2.12 -0.24 6.78
C GLU A 24 1.48 1.07 7.28
N PRO A 25 0.73 1.07 8.40
CA PRO A 25 0.23 2.30 9.01
C PRO A 25 1.36 3.32 9.33
N PRO A 26 1.03 4.62 9.45
CA PRO A 26 2.01 5.67 9.68
C PRO A 26 2.95 5.37 10.86
N TYR A 27 4.22 5.74 10.70
CA TYR A 27 5.29 5.56 11.68
C TYR A 27 5.70 4.10 11.96
N SER A 28 5.14 3.14 11.22
CA SER A 28 5.62 1.75 11.26
C SER A 28 7.04 1.66 10.69
N PRO A 29 7.95 0.90 11.33
CA PRO A 29 9.35 0.84 10.91
C PRO A 29 9.49 0.26 9.50
N HIS A 30 10.32 0.90 8.68
CA HIS A 30 10.58 0.44 7.31
C HIS A 30 11.45 -0.82 7.29
N CYS A 31 10.87 -1.94 6.86
CA CYS A 31 11.57 -3.22 6.69
C CYS A 31 11.93 -3.45 5.20
N ARG A 32 13.19 -3.26 4.83
CA ARG A 32 13.68 -3.42 3.44
C ARG A 32 13.84 -4.88 3.02
N ALA A 33 14.11 -5.77 3.98
CA ALA A 33 14.29 -7.18 3.75
C ALA A 33 13.95 -7.98 5.00
N SER A 34 13.40 -9.17 4.84
CA SER A 34 13.20 -10.10 5.94
C SER A 34 13.38 -11.54 5.49
N ASN A 35 13.53 -12.43 6.48
CA ASN A 35 13.47 -13.85 6.22
C ASN A 35 12.01 -14.28 6.03
N PHE A 36 11.72 -14.99 4.95
CA PHE A 36 10.41 -15.54 4.65
C PHE A 36 10.49 -17.05 4.46
N MET A 37 9.46 -17.76 4.91
CA MET A 37 9.35 -19.20 4.72
C MET A 37 8.45 -19.47 3.53
N LEU A 38 8.99 -20.05 2.46
CA LEU A 38 8.18 -20.50 1.33
C LEU A 38 7.29 -21.66 1.80
N ALA A 39 5.97 -21.49 1.68
CA ALA A 39 4.99 -22.42 2.25
C ALA A 39 5.13 -23.84 1.69
N GLU A 40 5.40 -23.96 0.39
CA GLU A 40 5.47 -25.24 -0.32
C GLU A 40 6.73 -26.04 0.03
N SER A 41 7.90 -25.39 -0.02
CA SER A 41 9.20 -26.05 0.15
C SER A 41 9.73 -26.01 1.58
N ARG A 42 9.07 -25.26 2.48
CA ARG A 42 9.57 -24.92 3.83
C ARG A 42 11.00 -24.39 3.81
N THR A 43 11.38 -23.73 2.72
CA THR A 43 12.70 -23.13 2.56
C THR A 43 12.69 -21.70 3.06
N LYS A 44 13.68 -21.34 3.88
CA LYS A 44 13.90 -19.97 4.34
C LYS A 44 14.62 -19.19 3.24
N VAL A 45 14.01 -18.12 2.76
CA VAL A 45 14.59 -17.21 1.76
C VAL A 45 14.64 -15.79 2.33
N VAL A 46 15.57 -14.98 1.82
CA VAL A 46 15.58 -13.54 2.10
C VAL A 46 14.76 -12.86 1.02
N VAL A 47 13.69 -12.17 1.42
CA VAL A 47 12.86 -11.38 0.50
C VAL A 47 13.25 -9.93 0.62
N LEU A 48 13.43 -9.27 -0.52
CA LEU A 48 13.62 -7.84 -0.61
C LEU A 48 12.26 -7.17 -0.83
N TRP A 49 11.81 -6.40 0.16
CA TRP A 49 10.57 -5.62 0.08
C TRP A 49 10.79 -4.26 -0.56
N GLY A 50 12.04 -3.81 -0.66
CA GLY A 50 12.40 -2.56 -1.33
C GLY A 50 12.07 -1.30 -0.52
N GLY A 51 12.12 -0.17 -1.22
CA GLY A 51 11.93 1.16 -0.64
C GLY A 51 13.19 1.80 -0.05
N GLN A 52 13.11 3.12 0.10
CA GLN A 52 14.04 3.97 0.87
C GLN A 52 13.27 4.56 2.05
N THR A 53 13.94 4.74 3.19
CA THR A 53 13.28 5.05 4.47
C THR A 53 12.40 6.30 4.41
N GLU A 54 12.93 7.41 3.90
CA GLU A 54 12.19 8.69 3.84
C GLU A 54 10.98 8.65 2.88
N PRO A 55 11.10 8.28 1.59
CA PRO A 55 9.93 8.25 0.72
C PRO A 55 8.91 7.19 1.16
N HIS A 56 9.37 6.07 1.75
CA HIS A 56 8.47 5.05 2.26
C HIS A 56 7.67 5.53 3.47
N SER A 57 8.29 6.24 4.43
CA SER A 57 7.55 6.79 5.58
C SER A 57 6.52 7.83 5.14
N ARG A 58 6.86 8.69 4.17
CA ARG A 58 5.91 9.66 3.59
C ARG A 58 4.74 8.96 2.88
N ALA A 59 5.00 7.86 2.19
CA ALA A 59 3.96 7.08 1.55
C ALA A 59 3.03 6.39 2.56
N GLN A 60 3.55 5.88 3.69
CA GLN A 60 2.72 5.36 4.77
C GLN A 60 1.76 6.43 5.31
N GLU A 61 2.27 7.64 5.56
CA GLU A 61 1.45 8.77 6.02
C GLU A 61 0.38 9.20 5.01
N ASP A 62 0.75 9.45 3.74
CA ASP A 62 -0.22 9.90 2.73
C ASP A 62 -1.24 8.81 2.41
N SER A 63 -0.79 7.57 2.17
CA SER A 63 -1.69 6.47 1.79
C SER A 63 -2.72 6.14 2.88
N TRP A 64 -2.36 6.30 4.15
CA TRP A 64 -3.29 6.13 5.26
C TRP A 64 -4.42 7.16 5.22
N HIS A 65 -4.07 8.44 5.10
CA HIS A 65 -5.07 9.52 4.97
C HIS A 65 -5.95 9.34 3.72
N LYS A 66 -5.37 8.92 2.60
CA LYS A 66 -6.11 8.66 1.34
C LYS A 66 -7.08 7.49 1.49
N THR A 67 -6.67 6.44 2.19
CA THR A 67 -7.53 5.28 2.47
C THR A 67 -8.73 5.68 3.34
N LEU A 68 -8.49 6.42 4.42
CA LEU A 68 -9.57 6.90 5.29
C LEU A 68 -10.55 7.81 4.52
N ALA A 69 -10.03 8.80 3.78
CA ALA A 69 -10.88 9.69 2.98
C ALA A 69 -11.71 8.93 1.93
N PHE A 70 -11.13 7.91 1.30
CA PHE A 70 -11.85 7.04 0.35
C PHE A 70 -12.98 6.28 1.05
N LEU A 71 -12.71 5.66 2.20
CA LEU A 71 -13.73 4.92 2.95
C LEU A 71 -14.82 5.84 3.49
N GLU A 72 -14.47 7.03 4.00
CA GLU A 72 -15.42 8.05 4.43
C GLU A 72 -16.36 8.45 3.29
N GLN A 73 -15.82 8.80 2.12
CA GLN A 73 -16.62 9.24 0.98
C GLN A 73 -17.59 8.15 0.46
N HIS A 74 -17.20 6.88 0.54
CA HIS A 74 -17.92 5.79 -0.15
C HIS A 74 -18.71 4.86 0.77
N LEU A 75 -18.42 4.83 2.07
CA LEU A 75 -19.09 3.95 3.03
C LEU A 75 -19.88 4.69 4.09
N TYR A 76 -19.57 5.96 4.37
CA TYR A 76 -20.39 6.77 5.27
C TYR A 76 -21.48 7.46 4.47
N SER A 77 -22.69 6.92 4.51
CA SER A 77 -23.89 7.72 4.19
C SER A 77 -24.11 8.70 5.34
N ILE A 78 -24.17 9.99 5.02
CA ILE A 78 -24.90 10.94 5.86
C ILE A 78 -26.37 10.53 5.74
N ASN A 79 -26.86 9.80 6.75
CA ASN A 79 -28.30 9.66 6.92
C ASN A 79 -28.80 10.99 7.49
N ASP A 80 -29.34 11.86 6.63
CA ASP A 80 -30.26 12.92 7.05
C ASP A 80 -31.63 12.32 7.40
#